data_AF-A0A7Y8NS82-F1
#
_entry.id   AF-A0A7Y8NS82-F1
#
_cell.length_a   1.000
_cell.length_b   1.000
_cell.length_c   1.000
_cell.angle_alpha   90.00
_cell.angle_beta   90.00
_cell.angle_gamma   90.00
#
_symmetry.space_group_name_H-M   'P 1'
#
loop_
_entity.id
_entity.type
_entity.pdbx_description
1 polymer ?
#
loop_
_entity_poly.entity_id
_entity_poly.type
_entity_poly.pdbx_seq_one_letter_code
_entity_poly.pdbx_strand_id
1 'polypeptide(L)'
;MQCGSLSGAAKKLKISYQHAWTMIVEMNRLAPSPLVIMQRGGVNGGGTEISSYGRRILKEYRMIEIQVNKLVSQINVELNL
;
A
#
# COMPACT_ATOMS: atom_id res chain seq x y z
N MET A 1 7.75 -6.55 -3.59
CA MET A 1 6.70 -5.77 -4.29
C MET A 1 6.35 -6.48 -5.59
N GLN A 2 5.07 -6.66 -5.92
CA GLN A 2 4.66 -7.33 -7.19
C GLN A 2 5.03 -6.54 -8.46
N CYS A 3 5.24 -5.23 -8.38
CA CYS A 3 5.43 -4.37 -9.56
C CYS A 3 6.86 -3.88 -9.78
N GLY A 4 7.82 -4.21 -8.89
CA GLY A 4 9.25 -3.88 -9.01
C GLY A 4 9.64 -2.39 -8.95
N SER A 5 8.74 -1.47 -9.29
CA SER A 5 8.96 -0.02 -9.31
C SER A 5 7.66 0.77 -9.12
N LEU A 6 7.76 2.05 -8.77
CA LEU A 6 6.60 2.94 -8.70
C LEU A 6 5.90 3.11 -10.06
N SER A 7 6.68 3.17 -11.15
CA SER A 7 6.11 3.28 -12.50
C SER A 7 5.32 2.03 -12.88
N GLY A 8 5.80 0.84 -12.53
CA GLY A 8 5.07 -0.41 -12.69
C GLY A 8 3.77 -0.44 -11.87
N ALA A 9 3.82 0.06 -10.64
CA ALA A 9 2.64 0.17 -9.78
C ALA A 9 1.60 1.15 -10.34
N ALA A 10 2.03 2.34 -10.79
CA ALA A 10 1.14 3.34 -11.38
C ALA A 10 0.43 2.81 -12.64
N LYS A 11 1.17 2.11 -13.52
CA LYS A 11 0.60 1.47 -14.71
C LYS A 11 -0.43 0.41 -14.36
N LYS A 12 -0.15 -0.46 -13.37
CA LYS A 12 -1.09 -1.49 -12.89
C LYS A 12 -2.37 -0.88 -12.31
N LEU A 13 -2.23 0.24 -11.60
CA LEU A 13 -3.34 0.97 -10.99
C LEU A 13 -4.06 1.92 -11.96
N LYS A 14 -3.62 2.03 -13.22
CA LYS A 14 -4.16 2.95 -14.24
C LYS A 14 -4.20 4.41 -13.78
N ILE A 15 -3.17 4.83 -13.03
CA ILE A 15 -2.99 6.21 -12.55
C ILE A 15 -1.70 6.80 -13.09
N SER A 16 -1.58 8.13 -13.07
CA SER A 16 -0.33 8.78 -13.44
C SER A 16 0.77 8.48 -12.41
N TYR A 17 2.02 8.47 -12.87
CA TYR A 17 3.18 8.37 -11.98
C TYR A 17 3.16 9.45 -10.89
N GLN A 18 2.81 10.68 -11.25
CA GLN A 18 2.71 11.81 -10.33
C GLN A 18 1.64 11.56 -9.25
N HIS A 19 0.50 10.98 -9.61
CA HIS A 19 -0.53 10.60 -8.66
C HIS A 19 -0.02 9.53 -7.69
N ALA A 20 0.64 8.49 -8.20
CA ALA A 20 1.25 7.44 -7.38
C ALA A 20 2.33 7.99 -6.43
N TRP A 21 3.16 8.90 -6.89
CA TRP A 21 4.16 9.61 -6.08
C TRP A 21 3.49 10.41 -4.96
N THR A 22 2.49 11.22 -5.30
CA THR A 22 1.77 12.07 -4.34
C THR A 22 1.13 11.23 -3.24
N MET A 23 0.48 10.11 -3.60
CA MET A 23 -0.08 9.19 -2.60
C MET A 23 0.97 8.66 -1.63
N ILE A 24 2.15 8.26 -2.11
CA ILE A 24 3.24 7.79 -1.24
C ILE A 24 3.74 8.90 -0.31
N VAL A 25 3.91 10.11 -0.82
CA VAL A 25 4.33 11.27 -0.02
C VAL A 25 3.33 11.53 1.11
N GLU A 26 2.04 11.57 0.78
CA GLU A 26 0.98 11.80 1.79
C GLU A 26 0.92 10.65 2.80
N MET A 27 0.98 9.39 2.35
CA MET A 27 1.01 8.23 3.23
C MET A 27 2.20 8.26 4.21
N ASN A 28 3.39 8.62 3.72
CA ASN A 28 4.57 8.76 4.57
C ASN A 28 4.45 9.93 5.56
N ARG A 29 3.85 11.04 5.13
CA ARG A 29 3.61 12.22 5.99
C ARG A 29 2.65 11.92 7.13
N LEU A 30 1.60 11.16 6.87
CA LEU A 30 0.59 10.80 7.87
C LEU A 30 1.08 9.73 8.85
N ALA A 31 2.13 8.99 8.48
CA ALA A 31 2.66 7.90 9.28
C ALA A 31 3.73 8.38 10.28
N PRO A 32 3.79 7.78 11.49
CA PRO A 32 4.89 8.00 12.44
C PRO A 32 6.29 7.69 11.90
N SER A 33 6.38 6.85 10.87
CA SER A 33 7.61 6.46 10.20
C SER A 33 7.32 6.17 8.73
N PRO A 34 8.27 6.40 7.79
CA PRO A 34 8.01 6.18 6.36
C PRO A 34 7.49 4.77 6.09
N LEU A 35 6.38 4.66 5.37
CA LEU A 35 5.79 3.39 4.93
C LEU A 35 6.50 2.87 3.67
N VAL A 36 6.94 3.77 2.80
CA VAL A 36 7.66 3.46 1.55
C VAL A 36 8.93 4.29 1.46
N ILE A 37 10.04 3.63 1.14
CA ILE A 37 11.34 4.24 0.88
C ILE A 37 11.52 4.36 -0.62
N MET A 38 11.83 5.57 -1.07
CA MET A 38 12.07 5.88 -2.47
C MET A 38 13.54 6.25 -2.64
N GLN A 39 14.27 5.49 -3.46
CA GLN A 39 15.63 5.85 -3.84
C GLN A 39 15.57 6.70 -5.11
N ARG A 40 16.05 7.94 -5.02
CA ARG A 40 16.27 8.78 -6.21
C ARG A 40 17.45 8.21 -7.00
N GLY A 41 17.32 8.16 -8.32
CA GLY A 41 18.13 7.34 -9.22
C GLY A 41 19.66 7.49 -9.13
N GLY A 42 20.33 6.35 -9.33
CA GLY A 42 21.70 6.20 -9.82
C GLY A 42 21.72 5.30 -11.07
N VAL A 43 22.89 4.87 -11.53
CA VAL A 43 23.15 4.14 -12.81
C VAL A 43 22.22 2.93 -13.06
N ASN A 44 21.65 2.32 -12.01
CA ASN A 44 20.76 1.15 -12.10
C ASN A 44 19.25 1.47 -11.89
N GLY A 45 18.85 2.74 -11.93
CA GLY A 45 17.45 3.15 -11.77
C GLY A 45 17.01 3.33 -10.31
N GLY A 46 16.11 4.29 -10.06
CA GLY A 46 15.57 4.55 -8.73
C GLY A 46 14.67 3.42 -8.25
N GLY A 47 14.97 2.87 -7.07
CA GLY A 47 14.20 1.81 -6.43
C GLY A 47 13.02 2.33 -5.60
N THR A 48 12.00 1.50 -5.42
CA THR A 48 10.91 1.76 -4.47
C THR A 48 10.72 0.52 -3.61
N GLU A 49 10.80 0.65 -2.29
CA GLU A 49 10.66 -0.47 -1.36
C GLU A 49 9.72 -0.10 -0.20
N ILE A 50 8.95 -1.07 0.29
CA ILE A 50 8.17 -0.89 1.51
C ILE A 50 9.16 -0.95 2.67
N SER A 51 9.10 -0.01 3.61
CA SER A 51 9.97 -0.06 4.79
C SER A 51 9.62 -1.24 5.72
N SER A 52 10.45 -1.49 6.73
CA SER A 52 10.10 -2.44 7.80
C SER A 52 8.81 -2.03 8.52
N TYR A 53 8.64 -0.74 8.81
CA TYR A 53 7.43 -0.18 9.40
C TYR A 53 6.22 -0.37 8.48
N GLY A 54 6.34 -0.05 7.19
CA GLY A 54 5.28 -0.25 6.22
C GLY A 54 4.87 -1.71 6.06
N ARG A 55 5.82 -2.66 6.14
CA ARG A 55 5.51 -4.10 6.15
C ARG A 55 4.69 -4.51 7.37
N ARG A 56 5.03 -3.97 8.55
CA ARG A 56 4.27 -4.22 9.78
C ARG A 56 2.85 -3.66 9.69
N ILE A 57 2.71 -2.40 9.28
CA ILE A 57 1.39 -1.75 9.11
C ILE A 57 0.54 -2.49 8.08
N LEU A 58 1.13 -2.92 6.96
CA LEU A 58 0.42 -3.70 5.95
C LEU A 58 -0.10 -5.03 6.53
N LYS A 59 0.69 -5.72 7.36
CA LYS A 59 0.27 -6.94 8.04
C LYS A 59 -0.91 -6.67 8.98
N GLU A 60 -0.81 -5.64 9.81
CA GLU A 60 -1.86 -5.24 10.76
C GLU A 60 -3.16 -4.87 10.03
N TYR A 61 -3.07 -4.05 8.97
CA TYR A 61 -4.20 -3.68 8.13
C TYR A 61 -4.90 -4.90 7.53
N ARG A 62 -4.13 -5.87 6.99
CA ARG A 62 -4.71 -7.09 6.40
C ARG A 62 -5.42 -7.96 7.44
N MET A 63 -4.90 -8.05 8.66
CA MET A 63 -5.59 -8.77 9.75
C MET A 63 -6.92 -8.13 10.11
N ILE A 64 -6.96 -6.79 10.19
CA ILE A 64 -8.20 -6.03 10.45
C ILE A 64 -9.19 -6.22 9.29
N GLU A 65 -8.75 -6.08 8.05
CA GLU A 65 -9.57 -6.27 6.85
C GLU A 65 -10.23 -7.66 6.82
N ILE A 66 -9.48 -8.71 7.13
CA ILE A 66 -10.01 -10.08 7.24
C ILE A 66 -11.09 -10.17 8.33
N GLN A 67 -10.82 -9.61 9.51
CA GLN A 67 -11.76 -9.68 10.63
C GLN A 67 -13.04 -8.89 10.37
N VAL A 68 -12.93 -7.71 9.76
CA VAL A 68 -14.07 -6.88 9.36
C VAL A 68 -14.90 -7.60 8.30
N ASN A 69 -14.27 -8.15 7.27
CA ASN A 69 -14.99 -8.90 6.23
C ASN A 69 -15.70 -10.13 6.80
N LYS A 70 -15.05 -10.84 7.73
CA LYS A 70 -15.67 -11.98 8.43
C LYS A 70 -16.92 -11.54 9.20
N LEU A 71 -16.83 -10.45 9.95
CA LEU A 71 -17.98 -9.91 10.69
C LEU A 71 -19.12 -9.50 9.76
N VAL A 72 -18.81 -8.79 8.67
CA VAL A 72 -19.81 -8.38 7.66
C VAL A 72 -20.49 -9.61 7.04
N SER A 73 -19.72 -10.64 6.66
CA SER A 73 -20.29 -11.89 6.13
C SER A 73 -21.18 -12.60 7.15
N GLN A 74 -20.81 -12.62 8.43
CA GLN A 74 -21.64 -13.21 9.49
C GLN A 74 -22.97 -12.47 9.62
N ILE A 75 -22.93 -11.14 9.65
CA ILE A 75 -24.14 -10.31 9.74
C ILE A 75 -25.06 -10.53 8.53
N ASN A 76 -24.51 -10.60 7.31
CA ASN A 76 -25.33 -10.83 6.11
C ASN A 76 -26.05 -12.19 6.18
N VAL A 77 -25.36 -13.23 6.65
CA VAL A 77 -25.98 -14.56 6.85
C VAL A 77 -27.08 -14.50 7.91
N GLU A 78 -26.86 -13.81 9.04
CA GLU A 78 -27.87 -13.67 10.11
C GLU A 78 -29.10 -12.87 9.66
N LEU A 79 -28.92 -11.90 8.76
CA LEU A 79 -30.00 -11.03 8.25
C LEU A 79 -30.67 -11.55 6.96
N ASN A 80 -30.23 -12.69 6.41
CA ASN A 80 -30.64 -13.20 5.09
C ASN A 80 -30.47 -12.16 3.95
N LEU A 81 -29.42 -11.36 4.01
CA LEU A 81 -29.01 -10.43 2.94
C LEU A 81 -28.08 -11.10 1.92
#